data_AF-A0A7K3QPX2-F1
#
_entry.id   AF-A0A7K3QPX2-F1
#
_cell.length_a   1.000
_cell.length_b   1.000
_cell.length_c   1.000
_cell.angle_alpha   90.00
_cell.angle_beta   90.00
_cell.angle_gamma   90.00
#
_symmetry.space_group_name_H-M   'P 1'
#
loop_
_entity.id
_entity.type
_entity.pdbx_description
1 polymer ?
#
loop_
_entity_poly.entity_id
_entity_poly.type
_entity_poly.pdbx_seq_one_letter_code
_entity_poly.pdbx_strand_id
1 'polypeptide(L)'
;MSDTATVAPGSDGGDVPEGYLGVWDARVDGAGTHRLTLTQGRVGDRVLTLVADGADHHCVYAASLARKPDAEGPLRLTATTVTSGAPLSSCAPGNPTTLALVPDGHLRQTGQPGTTAVTYSRSGSG
;
A
#
# COMPACT_ATOMS: atom_id res chain seq x y z
N MET A 1 27.73 27.20 -28.57
CA MET A 1 28.00 26.11 -27.62
C MET A 1 27.65 26.62 -26.24
N SER A 2 26.47 26.29 -25.73
CA SER A 2 26.15 26.30 -24.29
C SER A 2 24.85 25.53 -24.14
N ASP A 3 25.00 24.22 -23.99
CA ASP A 3 23.97 23.33 -23.47
C ASP A 3 23.74 23.72 -22.00
N THR A 4 22.50 24.02 -21.64
CA THR A 4 22.08 24.01 -20.24
C THR A 4 20.80 23.21 -20.19
N ALA A 5 20.96 21.88 -20.23
CA ALA A 5 19.92 20.97 -19.82
C ALA A 5 19.75 21.11 -18.29
N THR A 6 18.71 21.85 -17.89
CA THR A 6 18.14 21.73 -16.55
C THR A 6 17.69 20.28 -16.38
N VAL A 7 18.45 19.49 -15.63
CA VAL A 7 17.99 18.18 -15.16
C VAL A 7 16.95 18.44 -14.07
N ALA A 8 15.67 18.45 -14.45
CA ALA A 8 14.61 18.18 -13.49
C ALA A 8 14.86 16.77 -12.94
N PRO A 9 14.70 16.50 -11.62
CA PRO A 9 14.76 15.14 -11.14
C PRO A 9 13.65 14.35 -11.85
N GLY A 10 14.05 13.47 -12.77
CA GLY A 10 13.13 12.55 -13.39
C GLY A 10 12.44 11.75 -12.28
N SER A 11 11.13 11.58 -12.40
CA SER A 11 10.48 10.43 -11.81
C SER A 11 11.22 9.21 -12.35
N ASP A 12 12.14 8.65 -11.58
CA ASP A 12 12.78 7.38 -11.91
C ASP A 12 11.67 6.32 -11.93
N GLY A 13 11.04 6.16 -13.09
CA GLY A 13 9.74 5.53 -13.28
C GLY A 13 9.73 4.11 -12.72
N GLY A 14 9.06 3.94 -11.59
CA GLY A 14 8.68 2.62 -11.09
C GLY A 14 7.40 2.15 -11.75
N ASP A 15 7.03 0.91 -11.45
CA ASP A 15 5.86 0.25 -12.02
C ASP A 15 4.56 0.58 -11.25
N VAL A 16 4.62 1.28 -10.11
CA VAL A 16 3.42 1.67 -9.35
C VAL A 16 2.79 2.92 -10.00
N PRO A 17 1.53 2.85 -10.47
CA PRO A 17 0.88 4.01 -11.09
C PRO A 17 0.64 5.13 -10.07
N GLU A 18 0.75 6.37 -10.52
CA GLU A 18 0.73 7.56 -9.65
C GLU A 18 -0.53 7.68 -8.79
N GLY A 19 -1.69 7.29 -9.32
CA GLY A 19 -2.96 7.35 -8.59
C GLY A 19 -2.98 6.49 -7.32
N TYR A 20 -2.10 5.50 -7.20
CA TYR A 20 -1.98 4.67 -6.00
C TYR A 20 -1.06 5.29 -4.94
N LEU A 21 -0.10 6.12 -5.35
CA LEU A 21 0.94 6.65 -4.47
C LEU A 21 0.34 7.58 -3.40
N GLY A 22 0.87 7.49 -2.19
CA GLY A 22 0.47 8.31 -1.05
C GLY A 22 0.01 7.48 0.13
N VAL A 23 -0.73 8.14 1.02
CA VAL A 23 -1.22 7.57 2.28
C VAL A 23 -2.73 7.40 2.21
N TRP A 24 -3.21 6.29 2.75
CA TRP A 24 -4.59 5.85 2.73
C TRP A 24 -4.99 5.35 4.12
N ASP A 25 -6.11 5.79 4.64
CA ASP A 25 -6.60 5.45 5.97
C ASP A 25 -7.92 4.67 5.89
N ALA A 26 -8.10 3.69 6.76
CA ALA A 26 -9.36 2.97 6.94
C ALA A 26 -9.63 2.70 8.43
N ARG A 27 -10.91 2.62 8.78
CA ARG A 27 -11.36 1.95 10.01
C ARG A 27 -11.85 0.57 9.63
N VAL A 28 -11.37 -0.44 10.36
CA VAL A 28 -11.71 -1.84 10.15
C VAL A 28 -12.40 -2.34 11.41
N ASP A 29 -13.65 -2.77 11.26
CA ASP A 29 -14.46 -3.23 12.38
C ASP A 29 -13.78 -4.38 13.11
N GLY A 30 -13.60 -4.21 14.43
CA GLY A 30 -12.91 -5.18 15.29
C GLY A 30 -11.38 -5.21 15.16
N ALA A 31 -10.79 -4.51 14.18
CA ALA A 31 -9.33 -4.45 13.98
C ALA A 31 -8.72 -3.05 14.17
N GLY A 32 -9.54 -2.02 14.37
CA GLY A 32 -9.09 -0.67 14.68
C GLY A 32 -8.82 0.17 13.43
N THR A 33 -7.70 0.89 13.40
CA THR A 33 -7.33 1.77 12.29
C THR A 33 -6.19 1.20 11.48
N HIS A 34 -6.31 1.29 10.16
CA HIS A 34 -5.25 0.93 9.24
C HIS A 34 -4.77 2.19 8.51
N ARG A 35 -3.45 2.40 8.48
CA ARG A 35 -2.79 3.40 7.63
C ARG A 35 -1.86 2.72 6.64
N LEU A 36 -2.22 2.82 5.38
CA LEU A 36 -1.53 2.21 4.26
C LEU A 36 -0.74 3.29 3.51
N THR A 37 0.57 3.09 3.33
CA THR A 37 1.44 3.97 2.56
C THR A 37 1.97 3.23 1.34
N LEU A 38 1.73 3.79 0.16
CA LEU A 38 2.24 3.31 -1.12
C LEU A 38 3.31 4.26 -1.66
N THR A 39 4.44 3.67 -2.00
CA THR A 39 5.60 4.36 -2.55
C THR A 39 5.94 3.80 -3.93
N GLN A 40 6.70 4.56 -4.71
CA GLN A 40 7.11 4.14 -6.04
C GLN A 40 8.09 2.95 -5.95
N GLY A 41 8.03 2.04 -6.91
CA GLY A 41 8.93 0.89 -6.97
C GLY A 41 8.63 -0.06 -8.14
N ARG A 42 9.54 -0.99 -8.41
CA ARG A 42 9.43 -2.02 -9.44
C ARG A 42 9.00 -3.34 -8.85
N VAL A 43 8.77 -4.33 -9.70
CA VAL A 43 8.49 -5.71 -9.26
C VAL A 43 9.61 -6.21 -8.34
N GLY A 44 9.23 -6.73 -7.17
CA GLY A 44 10.14 -7.17 -6.12
C GLY A 44 10.44 -6.11 -5.05
N ASP A 45 10.30 -4.82 -5.38
CA ASP A 45 10.56 -3.74 -4.43
C ASP A 45 9.47 -3.64 -3.37
N ARG A 46 9.86 -3.24 -2.15
CA ARG A 46 8.94 -2.95 -1.06
C ARG A 46 8.20 -1.65 -1.36
N VAL A 47 6.96 -1.76 -1.84
CA VAL A 47 6.13 -0.60 -2.19
C VAL A 47 5.08 -0.27 -1.14
N LEU A 48 4.75 -1.24 -0.27
CA LEU A 48 3.74 -1.11 0.79
C LEU A 48 4.38 -1.00 2.16
N THR A 49 3.91 -0.02 2.95
CA THR A 49 3.90 -0.08 4.42
C THR A 49 2.45 -0.04 4.91
N LEU A 50 2.07 -0.93 5.82
CA LEU A 50 0.77 -0.91 6.47
C LEU A 50 0.98 -0.85 7.98
N VAL A 51 0.42 0.17 8.61
CA VAL A 51 0.31 0.26 10.07
C VAL A 51 -1.12 -0.14 10.46
N ALA A 52 -1.25 -1.14 11.33
CA ALA A 52 -2.51 -1.52 11.95
C ALA A 52 -2.43 -1.24 13.44
N ASP A 53 -3.32 -0.36 13.91
CA ASP A 53 -3.44 0.05 15.30
C ASP A 53 -4.80 -0.41 15.84
N GLY A 54 -4.76 -1.34 16.80
CA GLY A 54 -5.91 -1.75 17.58
C GLY A 54 -5.92 -1.11 18.97
N ALA A 55 -6.80 -1.60 19.84
CA ALA A 55 -6.92 -1.08 21.20
C ALA A 55 -5.67 -1.36 22.06
N ASP A 56 -4.99 -2.48 21.81
CA ASP A 56 -3.91 -3.03 22.62
C ASP A 56 -2.69 -3.48 21.80
N HIS A 57 -2.69 -3.20 20.50
CA HIS A 57 -1.61 -3.59 19.61
C HIS A 57 -1.30 -2.53 18.55
N HIS A 58 -0.03 -2.48 18.18
CA HIS A 58 0.50 -1.75 17.03
C HIS A 58 1.31 -2.71 16.17
N CYS A 59 0.97 -2.86 14.90
CA CYS A 59 1.69 -3.74 13.98
C CYS A 59 2.06 -3.00 12.70
N VAL A 60 3.32 -3.12 12.29
CA VAL A 60 3.81 -2.55 11.03
C VAL A 60 4.22 -3.65 10.09
N TYR A 61 3.60 -3.65 8.92
CA TYR A 61 3.78 -4.63 7.88
C TYR A 61 4.40 -4.02 6.63
N ALA A 62 5.08 -4.87 5.86
CA ALA A 62 5.59 -4.54 4.55
C ALA A 62 5.19 -5.58 3.51
N ALA A 63 4.98 -5.15 2.26
CA ALA A 63 4.87 -6.06 1.12
C ALA A 63 5.55 -5.47 -0.11
N SER A 64 5.93 -6.36 -1.02
CA SER A 64 6.55 -6.02 -2.30
C SER A 64 5.54 -6.04 -3.45
N LEU A 65 5.85 -5.32 -4.53
CA LEU A 65 5.10 -5.41 -5.78
C LEU A 65 5.33 -6.80 -6.40
N ALA A 66 4.27 -7.59 -6.52
CA ALA A 66 4.39 -8.98 -6.96
C ALA A 66 4.54 -9.12 -8.48
N ARG A 67 3.96 -8.18 -9.25
CA ARG A 67 4.14 -8.10 -10.71
C ARG A 67 3.82 -6.70 -11.20
N LYS A 68 4.24 -6.41 -12.43
CA LYS A 68 3.91 -5.18 -13.12
C LYS A 68 2.39 -5.08 -13.31
N PRO A 69 1.75 -3.97 -12.90
CA PRO A 69 0.35 -3.73 -13.18
C PRO A 69 0.15 -3.35 -14.65
N ASP A 70 -1.02 -3.68 -15.18
CA ASP A 70 -1.49 -3.08 -16.44
C ASP A 70 -1.77 -1.59 -16.22
N ALA A 71 -1.87 -0.78 -17.28
CA ALA A 71 -1.94 0.69 -17.19
C ALA A 71 -3.01 1.22 -16.21
N GLU A 72 -4.15 0.52 -16.11
CA GLU A 72 -5.24 0.82 -15.17
C GLU A 72 -5.59 -0.39 -14.28
N GLY A 73 -4.70 -1.39 -14.27
CA GLY A 73 -4.90 -2.64 -13.58
C GLY A 73 -4.67 -2.53 -12.07
N PRO A 74 -5.16 -3.52 -11.30
CA PRO A 74 -4.95 -3.52 -9.87
C PRO A 74 -3.49 -3.87 -9.52
N LEU A 75 -2.97 -3.21 -8.48
CA LEU A 75 -1.68 -3.57 -7.89
C LEU A 75 -1.80 -4.91 -7.18
N ARG A 76 -0.87 -5.83 -7.42
CA ARG A 76 -0.79 -7.06 -6.63
C ARG A 76 0.46 -7.08 -5.80
N LEU A 77 0.26 -7.40 -4.53
CA LEU A 77 1.28 -7.38 -3.51
C LEU A 77 1.54 -8.80 -3.03
N THR A 78 2.78 -9.05 -2.61
CA THR A 78 3.16 -10.30 -1.96
C THR A 78 2.45 -10.43 -0.60
N ALA A 79 2.63 -11.59 0.05
CA ALA A 79 2.34 -11.71 1.47
C ALA A 79 3.07 -10.61 2.25
N THR A 80 2.45 -10.13 3.33
CA THR A 80 3.09 -9.12 4.17
C THR A 80 4.02 -9.78 5.18
N THR A 81 5.13 -9.12 5.49
CA THR A 81 6.01 -9.48 6.60
C THR A 81 5.83 -8.49 7.75
N VAL A 82 5.92 -8.96 8.99
CA VAL A 82 5.96 -8.09 10.17
C VAL A 82 7.34 -7.43 10.24
N THR A 83 7.38 -6.10 10.24
CA THR A 83 8.60 -5.31 10.36
C THR A 83 8.80 -4.77 11.78
N SER A 84 7.70 -4.48 12.49
CA SER A 84 7.70 -4.19 13.92
C SER A 84 6.32 -4.50 14.52
N GLY A 85 6.28 -4.67 15.84
CA GLY A 85 5.04 -4.94 16.57
C GLY A 85 5.16 -4.65 18.06
N ALA A 86 4.07 -4.18 18.66
CA ALA A 86 3.96 -3.91 20.08
C ALA A 86 2.56 -4.35 20.60
N PRO A 87 2.46 -5.48 21.33
CA PRO A 87 3.47 -6.53 21.44
C PRO A 87 3.62 -7.30 20.11
N LEU A 88 4.83 -7.77 19.81
CA LEU A 88 5.08 -8.52 18.57
C LEU A 88 4.23 -9.79 18.44
N SER A 89 3.88 -10.41 19.58
CA SER A 89 3.02 -11.60 19.63
C SER A 89 1.61 -11.39 19.09
N SER A 90 1.15 -10.14 18.99
CA SER A 90 -0.15 -9.78 18.42
C SER A 90 -0.11 -9.59 16.89
N CYS A 91 1.08 -9.65 16.27
CA CYS A 91 1.26 -9.39 14.85
C CYS A 91 1.58 -10.68 14.09
N ALA A 92 0.90 -10.90 12.96
CA ALA A 92 1.14 -12.06 12.10
C ALA A 92 1.26 -11.65 10.63
N PRO A 93 2.15 -12.28 9.84
CA PRO A 93 2.18 -12.12 8.39
C PRO A 93 0.80 -12.27 7.75
N GLY A 94 0.47 -11.37 6.83
CA GLY A 94 -0.76 -11.41 6.06
C GLY A 94 -0.58 -12.13 4.73
N ASN A 95 -1.68 -12.64 4.18
CA ASN A 95 -1.70 -13.24 2.85
C ASN A 95 -1.46 -12.20 1.74
N PRO A 96 -1.08 -12.63 0.52
CA PRO A 96 -1.02 -11.75 -0.64
C PRO A 96 -2.35 -11.03 -0.89
N THR A 97 -2.27 -9.76 -1.29
CA THR A 97 -3.47 -8.92 -1.53
C THR A 97 -3.42 -8.20 -2.87
N THR A 98 -4.58 -7.74 -3.31
CA THR A 98 -4.76 -6.90 -4.49
C THR A 98 -5.30 -5.55 -4.06
N LEU A 99 -4.77 -4.47 -4.60
CA LEU A 99 -5.27 -3.11 -4.40
C LEU A 99 -5.82 -2.58 -5.73
N ALA A 100 -7.03 -2.05 -5.71
CA ALA A 100 -7.65 -1.42 -6.87
C ALA A 100 -8.12 -0.02 -6.48
N LEU A 101 -7.82 0.98 -7.31
CA LEU A 101 -8.53 2.25 -7.26
C LEU A 101 -9.94 2.02 -7.80
N VAL A 102 -10.93 2.45 -7.02
CA VAL A 102 -12.33 2.44 -7.44
C VAL A 102 -12.74 3.83 -7.96
N PRO A 103 -13.80 3.94 -8.79
CA PRO A 103 -14.14 5.19 -9.49
C PRO A 103 -14.43 6.40 -8.58
N ASP A 104 -14.77 6.16 -7.33
CA ASP A 104 -15.01 7.18 -6.30
C ASP A 104 -13.71 7.73 -5.67
N GLY A 105 -12.54 7.28 -6.14
CA GLY A 105 -11.24 7.72 -5.66
C GLY A 105 -10.74 6.99 -4.41
N HIS A 106 -11.49 6.00 -3.91
CA HIS A 106 -11.06 5.16 -2.80
C HIS A 106 -10.12 4.04 -3.26
N LEU A 107 -9.34 3.51 -2.31
CA LEU A 107 -8.49 2.34 -2.54
C LEU A 107 -9.15 1.12 -1.92
N ARG A 108 -9.45 0.10 -2.73
CA ARG A 108 -10.04 -1.15 -2.25
C ARG A 108 -9.00 -2.26 -2.21
N GLN A 109 -8.78 -2.83 -1.02
CA GLN A 109 -7.94 -4.00 -0.81
C GLN A 109 -8.77 -5.27 -0.76
N THR A 110 -8.39 -6.27 -1.54
CA THR A 110 -8.98 -7.61 -1.53
C THR A 110 -7.93 -8.67 -1.24
N GLY A 111 -8.27 -9.62 -0.37
CA GLY A 111 -7.46 -10.79 -0.04
C GLY A 111 -7.93 -12.05 -0.76
N GLN A 112 -7.72 -13.19 -0.12
CA GLN A 112 -8.18 -14.49 -0.59
C GLN A 112 -9.72 -14.58 -0.58
N PRO A 113 -10.32 -15.49 -1.39
CA PRO A 113 -11.75 -15.76 -1.32
C PRO A 113 -12.20 -16.05 0.12
N GLY A 114 -13.31 -15.42 0.54
CA GLY A 114 -13.82 -15.53 1.91
C GLY A 114 -13.28 -14.49 2.90
N THR A 115 -12.33 -13.64 2.50
CA THR A 115 -11.89 -12.49 3.31
C THR A 115 -12.69 -11.23 2.96
N THR A 116 -13.01 -10.43 3.98
CA THR A 116 -13.67 -9.14 3.80
C THR A 116 -12.72 -8.15 3.14
N ALA A 117 -13.22 -7.43 2.12
CA ALA A 117 -12.46 -6.35 1.50
C ALA A 117 -12.41 -5.12 2.41
N VAL A 118 -11.29 -4.40 2.40
CA VAL A 118 -11.12 -3.14 3.13
C VAL A 118 -11.08 -1.99 2.13
N THR A 119 -11.85 -0.94 2.39
CA THR A 119 -11.84 0.28 1.58
C THR A 119 -11.17 1.40 2.37
N TYR A 120 -10.21 2.06 1.75
CA TYR A 120 -9.41 3.14 2.32
C TYR A 120 -9.74 4.47 1.65
N SER A 121 -9.70 5.54 2.43
CA SER A 121 -9.79 6.92 1.96
C SER A 121 -8.40 7.53 1.89
N ARG A 122 -8.14 8.40 0.92
CA ARG A 122 -6.85 9.10 0.83
C ARG A 122 -6.67 10.02 2.04
N SER A 123 -5.50 9.97 2.67
CA SER A 123 -5.21 10.84 3.82
C SER A 123 -5.04 12.30 3.35
N GLY A 124 -5.69 13.24 4.03
CA GLY A 124 -5.55 14.67 3.73
C GLY A 124 -6.48 15.23 2.66
N SER A 125 -7.42 14.44 2.13
CA SER A 125 -8.61 14.96 1.44
C SER A 125 -9.67 15.31 2.48
N GLY A 126 -9.47 16.43 3.17
CA GLY A 126 -10.51 17.13 3.94
C GLY A 126 -11.08 18.27 3.12
#